data_AF-A0A7S3VRT4-F1
#
_entry.id   AF-A0A7S3VRT4-F1
#
_cell.length_a   1.000
_cell.length_b   1.000
_cell.length_c   1.000
_cell.angle_alpha   90.00
_cell.angle_beta   90.00
_cell.angle_gamma   90.00
#
_symmetry.space_group_name_H-M   'P 1'
#
loop_
_entity.id
_entity.type
_entity.pdbx_description
1 polymer ?
#
loop_
_entity_poly.entity_id
_entity_poly.type
_entity_poly.pdbx_seq_one_letter_code
_entity_poly.pdbx_strand_id
1 'polypeptide(L)'
;APRPPPLPPAPPPEPEYVLPPYLSGYDPAQVKLLCLAEHSDTSWQSSPPAQAALAAMLDVQKAPRLCGPGSRCSTQAGPQGGGDVVMNFAWTVERSAPLASPRSGAGPTCSASASVPLSGRTRTELAALLRGKLKGPVAITTLDPAYPNASQPNEAGSPGLFPLFWRARGEVCSLRFGLDSSTQGGGTAAAEASGGTDSVSREMVACSISLESSSGLQWWSLSCQPIAPDQAKPPNKQQEQSGSSTQDGGGSLPGQVMCPEGTQGPRAVVVLERVQSGLLGATLSSFGITGLYITFVYGIARLLRLSTSDLRLKIPTENLPSTQRLVTLCQDIYIARAQGELVLEEELYAALISVYRSPAVLYELTRKQKQS
;
A
#
# COMPACT_ATOMS: atom_id res chain seq x y z
N ALA A 1 7.23 19.91 53.52
CA ALA A 1 7.33 19.31 52.17
C ALA A 1 7.23 20.44 51.14
N PRO A 2 8.15 20.56 50.18
CA PRO A 2 8.06 21.59 49.15
C PRO A 2 6.97 21.24 48.13
N ARG A 3 6.26 22.26 47.67
CA ARG A 3 5.16 22.17 46.69
C ARG A 3 5.72 21.73 45.33
N PRO A 4 5.07 20.79 44.60
CA PRO A 4 5.53 20.41 43.28
C PRO A 4 5.39 21.58 42.29
N PRO A 5 6.30 21.69 41.30
CA PRO A 5 6.24 22.76 40.29
C PRO A 5 5.00 22.62 39.40
N PRO A 6 4.48 23.75 38.88
CA PRO A 6 3.31 23.74 38.01
C PRO A 6 3.62 23.02 36.69
N LEU A 7 2.66 22.21 36.24
CA LEU A 7 2.71 21.51 34.94
C LEU A 7 2.82 22.52 33.78
N PRO A 8 3.59 22.20 32.73
CA PRO A 8 3.69 23.06 31.56
C PRO A 8 2.33 23.16 30.85
N PRO A 9 2.04 24.31 30.20
CA PRO A 9 0.81 24.49 29.45
C PRO A 9 0.73 23.48 28.29
N ALA A 10 -0.48 22.97 28.05
CA ALA A 10 -0.75 22.07 26.93
C ALA A 10 -0.35 22.72 25.59
N PRO A 11 0.22 21.96 24.65
CA PRO A 11 0.56 22.50 23.34
C PRO A 11 -0.71 23.03 22.64
N PRO A 12 -0.60 24.12 21.85
CA PRO A 12 -1.73 24.65 21.10
C PRO A 12 -2.29 23.58 20.15
N PRO A 13 -3.60 23.59 19.86
CA PRO A 13 -4.18 22.69 18.86
C PRO A 13 -3.47 22.92 17.52
N GLU A 14 -3.00 21.83 16.91
CA GLU A 14 -2.36 21.87 15.59
C GLU A 14 -3.31 22.53 14.57
N PRO A 15 -2.80 23.38 13.66
CA PRO A 15 -3.63 23.99 12.63
C PRO A 15 -4.26 22.88 11.78
N GLU A 16 -5.57 22.96 11.58
CA GLU A 16 -6.36 22.03 10.79
C GLU A 16 -5.81 22.02 9.34
N TYR A 17 -4.97 21.02 9.03
CA TYR A 17 -4.31 20.92 7.74
C TYR A 17 -5.32 20.45 6.71
N VAL A 18 -5.92 21.40 5.98
CA VAL A 18 -6.86 21.10 4.91
C VAL A 18 -6.09 20.53 3.73
N LEU A 19 -6.32 19.25 3.43
CA LEU A 19 -5.76 18.60 2.26
C LEU A 19 -6.29 19.25 0.97
N PRO A 20 -5.46 19.33 -0.09
CA PRO A 20 -5.91 19.76 -1.39
C PRO A 20 -7.10 18.94 -1.92
N PRO A 21 -7.96 19.49 -2.81
CA PRO A 21 -9.18 18.83 -3.27
C PRO A 21 -8.95 17.44 -3.88
N TYR A 22 -7.81 17.23 -4.56
CA TYR A 22 -7.45 15.95 -5.17
C TYR A 22 -7.02 14.87 -4.15
N LEU A 23 -6.78 15.23 -2.89
CA LEU A 23 -6.53 14.31 -1.77
C LEU A 23 -7.69 14.26 -0.76
N SER A 24 -8.82 14.89 -1.05
CA SER A 24 -10.01 14.93 -0.17
C SER A 24 -10.55 13.55 0.24
N GLY A 25 -10.29 12.50 -0.55
CA GLY A 25 -10.66 11.12 -0.21
C GLY A 25 -9.77 10.46 0.86
N TYR A 26 -8.71 11.12 1.30
CA TYR A 26 -7.76 10.63 2.30
C TYR A 26 -7.83 11.47 3.57
N ASP A 27 -7.54 10.82 4.70
CA ASP A 27 -7.35 11.53 5.96
C ASP A 27 -5.97 12.21 5.98
N PRO A 28 -5.81 13.41 6.58
CA PRO A 28 -4.51 14.08 6.71
C PRO A 28 -3.41 13.19 7.28
N ALA A 29 -3.74 12.29 8.22
CA ALA A 29 -2.76 11.36 8.81
C ALA A 29 -2.27 10.28 7.83
N GLN A 30 -2.99 10.03 6.74
CA GLN A 30 -2.60 9.05 5.71
C GLN A 30 -1.63 9.61 4.68
N VAL A 31 -1.52 10.93 4.57
CA VAL A 31 -0.69 11.59 3.57
C VAL A 31 0.57 12.09 4.24
N LYS A 32 1.73 11.67 3.74
CA LYS A 32 3.01 12.21 4.18
C LYS A 32 3.82 12.71 3.00
N LEU A 33 4.36 13.90 3.15
CA LEU A 33 5.39 14.42 2.27
C LEU A 33 6.75 13.89 2.71
N LEU A 34 7.46 13.25 1.78
CA LEU A 34 8.87 12.90 1.92
C LEU A 34 9.69 13.95 1.18
N CYS A 35 10.55 14.66 1.93
CA CYS A 35 11.54 15.59 1.39
C CYS A 35 12.93 15.04 1.73
N LEU A 36 13.73 14.73 0.73
CA LEU A 36 15.11 14.28 0.93
C LEU A 36 16.10 15.43 0.76
N ALA A 37 17.27 15.27 1.38
CA ALA A 37 18.39 16.18 1.20
C ALA A 37 18.89 16.13 -0.26
N GLU A 38 19.44 17.25 -0.72
CA GLU A 38 20.03 17.34 -2.07
C GLU A 38 21.33 16.55 -2.18
N HIS A 39 22.18 16.61 -1.16
CA HIS A 39 23.49 15.95 -1.14
C HIS A 39 23.35 14.49 -0.67
N SER A 40 24.12 13.60 -1.27
CA SER A 40 24.21 12.22 -0.79
C SER A 40 24.89 12.12 0.57
N ASP A 41 24.33 11.32 1.49
CA ASP A 41 24.88 11.11 2.84
C ASP A 41 26.25 10.43 2.86
N THR A 42 26.65 9.80 1.76
CA THR A 42 27.90 9.04 1.63
C THR A 42 28.75 9.56 0.48
N SER A 43 30.06 9.65 0.69
CA SER A 43 31.01 9.94 -0.39
C SER A 43 31.01 8.85 -1.46
N TRP A 44 31.21 9.24 -2.71
CA TRP A 44 31.35 8.35 -3.85
C TRP A 44 32.70 7.62 -3.85
N GLN A 45 32.69 6.31 -3.58
CA GLN A 45 33.91 5.49 -3.42
C GLN A 45 34.33 4.73 -4.69
N SER A 46 33.92 5.18 -5.89
CA SER A 46 34.29 4.48 -7.13
C SER A 46 35.77 4.69 -7.46
N SER A 47 36.47 3.62 -7.86
CA SER A 47 37.90 3.70 -8.21
C SER A 47 38.12 4.49 -9.51
N PRO A 48 39.22 5.27 -9.64
CA PRO A 48 39.52 6.01 -10.87
C PRO A 48 39.39 5.22 -12.19
N PRO A 49 39.86 3.95 -12.30
CA PRO A 49 39.65 3.18 -13.52
C PRO A 49 38.17 2.82 -13.77
N ALA A 50 37.38 2.57 -12.71
CA ALA A 50 35.95 2.34 -12.85
C ALA A 50 35.20 3.61 -13.29
N GLN A 51 35.61 4.78 -12.79
CA GLN A 51 35.07 6.08 -13.23
C GLN A 51 35.39 6.34 -14.72
N ALA A 52 36.62 6.05 -15.15
CA ALA A 52 37.01 6.18 -16.55
C ALA A 52 36.25 5.20 -17.46
N ALA A 53 36.03 3.96 -17.02
CA ALA A 53 35.22 2.97 -17.73
C ALA A 53 33.75 3.43 -17.85
N LEU A 54 33.17 3.96 -16.77
CA LEU A 54 31.81 4.52 -16.78
C LEU A 54 31.68 5.69 -17.76
N ALA A 55 32.63 6.63 -17.73
CA ALA A 55 32.68 7.74 -18.66
C ALA A 55 32.91 7.30 -20.12
N ALA A 56 33.48 6.13 -20.36
CA ALA A 56 33.60 5.54 -21.70
C ALA A 56 32.29 4.87 -22.15
N MET A 57 31.58 4.20 -21.24
CA MET A 57 30.27 3.58 -21.53
C MET A 57 29.18 4.62 -21.82
N LEU A 58 29.22 5.77 -21.14
CA LEU A 58 28.30 6.88 -21.38
C LEU A 58 28.59 7.62 -22.70
N ASP A 59 29.77 7.48 -23.27
CA ASP A 59 30.16 8.19 -24.48
C ASP A 59 29.70 7.43 -25.73
N VAL A 60 28.52 7.80 -26.23
CA VAL A 60 27.88 7.20 -27.41
C VAL A 60 28.80 7.24 -28.65
N GLN A 61 29.76 8.18 -28.70
CA GLN A 61 30.72 8.32 -29.80
C GLN A 61 31.80 7.22 -29.82
N LYS A 62 31.98 6.48 -28.72
CA LYS A 62 33.05 5.48 -28.53
C LYS A 62 32.56 4.04 -28.47
N ALA A 63 31.29 3.77 -28.79
CA ALA A 63 30.81 2.39 -28.96
C ALA A 63 31.70 1.66 -29.98
N PRO A 64 32.22 0.46 -29.67
CA PRO A 64 33.19 -0.21 -30.52
C PRO A 64 32.55 -0.52 -31.86
N ARG A 65 33.00 0.19 -32.92
CA ARG A 65 32.74 -0.23 -34.30
C ARG A 65 33.56 -1.50 -34.52
N LEU A 66 32.93 -2.66 -34.35
CA LEU A 66 33.47 -3.94 -34.81
C LEU A 66 33.43 -3.98 -36.35
N CYS A 67 34.31 -3.23 -37.02
CA CYS A 67 34.61 -3.42 -38.43
C CYS A 67 36.04 -4.00 -38.53
N GLY A 68 36.15 -5.22 -39.06
CA GLY A 68 37.44 -5.79 -39.45
C GLY A 68 38.00 -5.09 -40.70
N PRO A 69 39.31 -5.18 -40.96
CA PRO A 69 39.93 -4.54 -42.12
C PRO A 69 39.46 -5.23 -43.41
N GLY A 70 38.68 -4.52 -44.24
CA GLY A 70 38.40 -4.93 -45.62
C GLY A 70 36.92 -5.12 -46.02
N SER A 71 35.94 -4.94 -45.13
CA SER A 71 34.52 -4.99 -45.50
C SER A 71 33.87 -3.60 -45.49
N ARG A 72 33.01 -3.34 -46.50
CA ARG A 72 32.11 -2.18 -46.52
C ARG A 72 31.28 -2.23 -45.24
N CYS A 73 31.49 -1.32 -44.30
CA CYS A 73 30.62 -1.21 -43.13
C CYS A 73 29.22 -0.87 -43.65
N SER A 74 28.32 -1.85 -43.62
CA SER A 74 26.90 -1.62 -43.81
C SER A 74 26.46 -0.66 -42.72
N THR A 75 25.92 0.51 -43.11
CA THR A 75 25.12 1.36 -42.22
C THR A 75 23.77 0.69 -41.97
N GLN A 76 23.80 -0.52 -41.43
CA GLN A 76 22.71 -1.07 -40.63
C GLN A 76 23.15 -1.02 -39.16
N ALA A 77 23.63 0.15 -38.73
CA ALA A 77 23.26 0.57 -37.40
C ALA A 77 21.76 0.90 -37.50
N GLY A 78 20.90 -0.08 -37.21
CA GLY A 78 19.58 0.27 -36.72
C GLY A 78 19.74 1.25 -35.54
N PRO A 79 18.71 2.04 -35.19
CA PRO A 79 18.78 3.08 -34.15
C PRO A 79 19.09 2.55 -32.72
N GLN A 80 19.56 1.31 -32.58
CA GLN A 80 19.74 0.56 -31.34
C GLN A 80 21.20 0.05 -31.15
N GLY A 81 22.18 0.64 -31.85
CA GLY A 81 23.57 0.16 -31.87
C GLY A 81 24.52 0.68 -30.77
N GLY A 82 24.02 1.31 -29.72
CA GLY A 82 24.80 1.70 -28.54
C GLY A 82 24.12 1.11 -27.30
N GLY A 83 24.82 0.26 -26.54
CA GLY A 83 24.25 -0.41 -25.37
C GLY A 83 23.47 0.57 -24.49
N ASP A 84 22.22 0.24 -24.17
CA ASP A 84 21.37 1.15 -23.43
C ASP A 84 21.88 1.31 -22.00
N VAL A 85 22.36 2.52 -21.69
CA VAL A 85 22.72 2.89 -20.33
C VAL A 85 21.45 3.25 -19.59
N VAL A 86 21.15 2.43 -18.58
CA VAL A 86 19.97 2.56 -17.73
C VAL A 86 20.39 3.03 -16.35
N MET A 87 19.73 4.06 -15.84
CA MET A 87 19.86 4.53 -14.47
C MET A 87 18.78 3.89 -13.61
N ASN A 88 19.17 3.21 -12.54
CA ASN A 88 18.23 2.55 -11.63
C ASN A 88 18.00 3.44 -10.40
N PHE A 89 16.75 3.83 -10.18
CA PHE A 89 16.28 4.45 -8.95
C PHE A 89 15.65 3.37 -8.09
N ALA A 90 15.97 3.33 -6.80
CA ALA A 90 15.38 2.41 -5.85
C ALA A 90 14.92 3.19 -4.62
N TRP A 91 13.78 2.79 -4.08
CA TRP A 91 13.14 3.43 -2.95
C TRP A 91 12.77 2.37 -1.93
N THR A 92 13.01 2.68 -0.67
CA THR A 92 12.59 1.86 0.46
C THR A 92 11.86 2.77 1.43
N VAL A 93 10.56 2.50 1.65
CA VAL A 93 9.72 3.22 2.60
C VAL A 93 9.39 2.28 3.74
N GLU A 94 9.71 2.67 4.97
CA GLU A 94 9.40 1.87 6.15
C GLU A 94 8.18 2.44 6.89
N ARG A 95 7.23 1.58 7.23
CA ARG A 95 6.03 1.95 8.00
C ARG A 95 6.30 1.80 9.50
N SER A 96 5.88 2.78 10.29
CA SER A 96 6.10 2.84 11.74
C SER A 96 5.19 1.92 12.59
N ALA A 97 4.53 0.90 12.01
CA ALA A 97 3.60 0.02 12.73
C ALA A 97 3.88 -1.46 12.43
N PRO A 98 3.83 -2.36 13.43
CA PRO A 98 4.03 -3.78 13.20
C PRO A 98 2.79 -4.35 12.50
N LEU A 99 2.83 -4.43 11.17
CA LEU A 99 1.92 -5.27 10.39
C LEU A 99 2.38 -6.73 10.46
N ALA A 100 2.67 -7.22 11.67
CA ALA A 100 3.09 -8.59 11.89
C ALA A 100 1.85 -9.48 11.82
N SER A 101 1.44 -9.85 10.60
CA SER A 101 0.81 -11.16 10.43
C SER A 101 1.97 -12.17 10.53
N PRO A 102 1.97 -13.08 11.52
CA PRO A 102 3.06 -14.07 11.67
C PRO A 102 3.15 -15.06 10.51
N ARG A 103 2.18 -15.05 9.57
CA ARG A 103 2.09 -15.99 8.44
C ARG A 103 2.63 -15.44 7.12
N SER A 104 2.68 -14.12 6.92
CA SER A 104 3.02 -13.56 5.61
C SER A 104 4.51 -13.29 5.40
N GLY A 105 5.34 -13.35 6.45
CA GLY A 105 6.78 -13.01 6.35
C GLY A 105 7.04 -11.57 5.88
N ALA A 106 5.99 -10.75 5.78
CA ALA A 106 6.06 -9.43 5.18
C ALA A 106 6.42 -8.40 6.25
N GLY A 107 7.57 -7.74 6.05
CA GLY A 107 8.02 -6.67 6.91
C GLY A 107 7.26 -5.35 6.68
N PRO A 108 7.51 -4.34 7.53
CA PRO A 108 6.96 -2.99 7.37
C PRO A 108 7.55 -2.23 6.18
N THR A 109 8.52 -2.82 5.48
CA THR A 109 9.29 -2.21 4.41
C THR A 109 8.61 -2.38 3.06
N CYS A 110 8.50 -1.28 2.34
CA CYS A 110 7.98 -1.18 1.00
C CYS A 110 9.14 -0.84 0.07
N SER A 111 9.55 -1.77 -0.78
CA SER A 111 10.58 -1.49 -1.78
C SER A 111 9.98 -1.35 -3.17
N ALA A 112 10.54 -0.43 -3.95
CA ALA A 112 10.28 -0.31 -5.37
C ALA A 112 11.54 0.17 -6.09
N SER A 113 11.62 -0.09 -7.39
CA SER A 113 12.67 0.46 -8.23
C SER A 113 12.11 0.84 -9.59
N ALA A 114 12.76 1.80 -10.24
CA ALA A 114 12.51 2.18 -11.63
C ALA A 114 13.82 2.21 -12.40
N SER A 115 13.79 1.60 -13.57
CA SER A 115 14.88 1.58 -14.53
C SER A 115 14.61 2.60 -15.61
N VAL A 116 15.43 3.65 -15.65
CA VAL A 116 15.24 4.81 -16.51
C VAL A 116 16.33 4.82 -17.59
N PRO A 117 16.00 4.54 -18.87
CA PRO A 117 16.97 4.65 -19.95
C PRO A 117 17.34 6.12 -20.15
N LEU A 118 18.64 6.42 -20.19
CA LEU A 118 19.12 7.80 -20.34
C LEU A 118 19.11 8.25 -21.80
N SER A 119 18.71 9.49 -22.04
CA SER A 119 18.84 10.16 -23.35
C SER A 119 20.29 10.43 -23.74
N GLY A 120 20.55 10.60 -25.04
CA GLY A 120 21.88 10.82 -25.60
C GLY A 120 22.56 12.09 -25.04
N ARG A 121 21.81 13.20 -24.91
CA ARG A 121 22.32 14.44 -24.28
C ARG A 121 22.79 14.20 -22.85
N THR A 122 21.94 13.62 -22.00
CA THR A 122 22.31 13.32 -20.60
C THR A 122 23.54 12.42 -20.54
N ARG A 123 23.62 11.37 -21.37
CA ARG A 123 24.79 10.49 -21.42
C ARG A 123 26.09 11.27 -21.73
N THR A 124 26.06 12.15 -22.73
CA THR A 124 27.23 12.97 -23.10
C THR A 124 27.62 14.00 -22.03
N GLU A 125 26.65 14.66 -21.41
CA GLU A 125 26.89 15.65 -20.35
C GLU A 125 27.41 14.97 -19.07
N LEU A 126 26.90 13.79 -18.72
CA LEU A 126 27.34 13.01 -17.57
C LEU A 126 28.74 12.41 -17.80
N ALA A 127 29.06 12.00 -19.03
CA ALA A 127 30.43 11.64 -19.41
C ALA A 127 31.40 12.84 -19.32
N ALA A 128 30.95 14.04 -19.68
CA ALA A 128 31.75 15.26 -19.57
C ALA A 128 31.97 15.68 -18.10
N LEU A 129 30.94 15.52 -17.25
CA LEU A 129 30.99 15.74 -15.81
C LEU A 129 32.00 14.81 -15.14
N LEU A 130 31.95 13.50 -15.44
CA LEU A 130 32.90 12.51 -14.91
C LEU A 130 34.35 12.76 -15.33
N ARG A 131 34.57 13.37 -16.51
CA ARG A 131 35.91 13.75 -17.00
C ARG A 131 36.38 15.10 -16.46
N GLY A 132 35.58 15.77 -15.62
CA GLY A 132 35.86 17.10 -15.10
C GLY A 132 35.81 18.22 -16.16
N LYS A 133 35.25 17.95 -17.35
CA LYS A 133 35.11 18.94 -18.43
C LYS A 133 33.90 19.86 -18.23
N LEU A 134 32.86 19.35 -17.58
CA LEU A 134 31.68 20.11 -17.21
C LEU A 134 31.66 20.31 -15.69
N LYS A 135 31.44 21.55 -15.24
CA LYS A 135 31.24 21.90 -13.84
C LYS A 135 29.85 22.52 -13.71
N GLY A 136 28.91 21.79 -13.11
CA GLY A 136 27.53 22.23 -12.93
C GLY A 136 26.53 21.08 -12.95
N PRO A 137 25.25 21.37 -12.66
CA PRO A 137 24.18 20.39 -12.69
C PRO A 137 23.87 19.96 -14.13
N VAL A 138 23.72 18.64 -14.32
CA VAL A 138 23.31 17.99 -15.57
C VAL A 138 21.86 17.57 -15.44
N ALA A 139 21.00 18.02 -16.35
CA ALA A 139 19.61 17.60 -16.37
C ALA A 139 19.50 16.12 -16.77
N ILE A 140 18.85 15.31 -15.93
CA ILE A 140 18.62 13.90 -16.26
C ILE A 140 17.35 13.82 -17.11
N THR A 141 17.52 13.50 -18.38
CA THR A 141 16.41 13.27 -19.31
C THR A 141 16.39 11.82 -19.78
N THR A 142 15.18 11.28 -19.89
CA THR A 142 14.89 9.88 -20.16
C THR A 142 14.63 9.64 -21.65
N LEU A 143 14.97 8.45 -22.14
CA LEU A 143 14.65 8.06 -23.51
C LEU A 143 13.14 7.82 -23.63
N ASP A 144 12.46 8.65 -24.43
CA ASP A 144 11.03 8.54 -24.69
C ASP A 144 10.79 7.80 -26.01
N PRO A 145 9.98 6.72 -26.06
CA PRO A 145 9.64 6.03 -27.30
C PRO A 145 8.92 6.92 -28.32
N ALA A 146 8.24 7.99 -27.90
CA ALA A 146 7.66 8.97 -28.81
C ALA A 146 8.73 9.77 -29.58
N TYR A 147 9.97 9.77 -29.09
CA TYR A 147 11.11 10.52 -29.64
C TYR A 147 12.31 9.59 -29.80
N PRO A 148 12.29 8.67 -30.78
CA PRO A 148 13.34 7.65 -30.95
C PRO A 148 14.73 8.25 -31.21
N ASN A 149 14.79 9.48 -31.72
CA ASN A 149 16.03 10.20 -32.00
C ASN A 149 16.68 10.77 -30.73
N ALA A 150 16.00 10.81 -29.57
CA ALA A 150 16.60 11.20 -28.29
C ALA A 150 17.76 10.28 -27.84
N SER A 151 18.00 9.19 -28.58
CA SER A 151 19.19 8.33 -28.49
C SER A 151 20.45 8.97 -29.10
N GLN A 152 20.31 9.99 -29.95
CA GLN A 152 21.41 10.66 -30.61
C GLN A 152 22.19 11.56 -29.63
N PRO A 153 23.53 11.62 -29.75
CA PRO A 153 24.35 12.54 -28.97
C PRO A 153 23.92 13.96 -29.32
N ASN A 154 23.46 14.71 -28.31
CA ASN A 154 22.88 16.06 -28.36
C ASN A 154 21.35 16.18 -28.43
N GLU A 155 20.58 15.09 -28.53
CA GLU A 155 19.11 15.17 -28.47
C GLU A 155 18.58 15.02 -27.04
N ALA A 156 17.60 15.87 -26.69
CA ALA A 156 16.96 15.91 -25.37
C ALA A 156 15.86 14.85 -25.24
N GLY A 157 15.78 14.23 -24.06
CA GLY A 157 14.71 13.29 -23.70
C GLY A 157 13.59 13.93 -22.87
N SER A 158 12.68 13.12 -22.34
CA SER A 158 11.66 13.59 -21.39
C SER A 158 12.32 13.94 -20.04
N PRO A 159 12.03 15.10 -19.42
CA PRO A 159 12.60 15.49 -18.13
C PRO A 159 11.99 14.77 -16.92
N GLY A 160 10.87 14.05 -17.08
CA GLY A 160 10.23 13.34 -15.98
C GLY A 160 10.96 12.03 -15.62
N LEU A 161 11.43 11.90 -14.39
CA LEU A 161 12.13 10.69 -13.91
C LEU A 161 11.20 9.72 -13.20
N PHE A 162 10.45 10.22 -12.21
CA PHE A 162 9.54 9.41 -11.43
C PHE A 162 8.31 10.24 -11.01
N PRO A 163 7.16 9.60 -10.79
CA PRO A 163 5.93 10.30 -10.41
C PRO A 163 5.99 10.83 -8.98
N LEU A 164 5.36 11.98 -8.74
CA LEU A 164 5.35 12.63 -7.42
C LEU A 164 4.52 11.85 -6.38
N PHE A 165 3.41 11.25 -6.80
CA PHE A 165 2.44 10.62 -5.91
C PHE A 165 2.61 9.12 -5.82
N TRP A 166 2.82 8.61 -4.61
CA TRP A 166 3.01 7.19 -4.34
C TRP A 166 1.94 6.69 -3.39
N ARG A 167 1.50 5.45 -3.58
CA ARG A 167 0.50 4.77 -2.75
C ARG A 167 1.12 3.53 -2.13
N ALA A 168 1.23 3.53 -0.81
CA ALA A 168 1.65 2.36 -0.05
C ALA A 168 0.40 1.55 0.31
N ARG A 169 0.32 0.29 -0.15
CA ARG A 169 -0.86 -0.58 0.03
C ARG A 169 -0.54 -1.92 0.69
N GLY A 170 -1.59 -2.58 1.20
CA GLY A 170 -1.58 -3.98 1.63
C GLY A 170 -0.98 -4.28 3.00
N GLU A 171 -1.26 -5.49 3.51
CA GLU A 171 -0.57 -6.10 4.65
C GLU A 171 0.90 -6.39 4.29
N VAL A 172 1.13 -6.99 3.11
CA VAL A 172 2.45 -6.99 2.46
C VAL A 172 2.63 -5.65 1.77
N CYS A 173 3.57 -4.84 2.26
CA CYS A 173 3.70 -3.50 1.72
C CYS A 173 4.14 -3.52 0.25
N SER A 174 3.34 -2.89 -0.61
CA SER A 174 3.74 -2.58 -1.98
C SER A 174 3.55 -1.10 -2.27
N LEU A 175 4.48 -0.52 -3.04
CA LEU A 175 4.37 0.83 -3.57
C LEU A 175 3.75 0.80 -4.96
N ARG A 176 2.75 1.63 -5.17
CA ARG A 176 2.16 1.94 -6.47
C ARG A 176 2.37 3.41 -6.77
N PHE A 177 2.51 3.74 -8.04
CA PHE A 177 2.77 5.09 -8.49
C PHE A 177 1.51 5.70 -9.12
N GLY A 178 1.26 6.99 -8.87
CA GLY A 178 0.06 7.72 -9.26
C GLY A 178 -1.07 7.63 -8.23
N LEU A 179 -2.06 8.52 -8.35
CA LEU A 179 -3.26 8.52 -7.50
C LEU A 179 -4.43 7.73 -8.11
N ASP A 180 -4.43 7.53 -9.43
CA ASP A 180 -5.53 6.92 -10.16
C ASP A 180 -5.79 5.47 -9.69
N SER A 181 -7.07 5.12 -9.50
CA SER A 181 -7.52 3.79 -9.10
C SER A 181 -7.75 2.85 -10.27
N SER A 182 -7.16 3.11 -11.45
CA SER A 182 -7.36 2.29 -12.63
C SER A 182 -6.74 0.89 -12.45
N THR A 183 -7.62 -0.05 -12.11
CA THR A 183 -7.43 -1.49 -12.29
C THR A 183 -7.24 -1.82 -13.77
N GLN A 184 -6.01 -2.11 -14.20
CA GLN A 184 -5.60 -3.11 -15.21
C GLN A 184 -4.07 -2.97 -15.39
N GLY A 185 -3.29 -4.05 -15.27
CA GLY A 185 -3.12 -5.02 -16.35
C GLY A 185 -1.99 -4.52 -17.26
N GLY A 186 -0.84 -5.21 -17.27
CA GLY A 186 0.40 -4.74 -17.90
C GLY A 186 0.28 -4.27 -19.35
N GLY A 187 1.08 -3.27 -19.70
CA GLY A 187 1.21 -2.77 -21.06
C GLY A 187 1.73 -1.33 -21.07
N THR A 188 2.79 -1.10 -21.83
CA THR A 188 3.40 0.21 -22.09
C THR A 188 2.45 1.17 -22.82
N ALA A 189 2.59 2.46 -22.48
CA ALA A 189 2.27 3.67 -23.27
C ALA A 189 0.81 4.16 -23.36
N ALA A 190 0.72 5.50 -23.25
CA ALA A 190 -0.34 6.40 -23.70
C ALA A 190 -1.71 6.32 -22.98
N ALA A 191 -1.86 7.13 -21.93
CA ALA A 191 -3.17 7.56 -21.44
C ALA A 191 -3.60 8.83 -22.19
N GLU A 192 -4.51 8.67 -23.16
CA GLU A 192 -5.29 9.78 -23.73
C GLU A 192 -6.26 10.36 -22.70
N ALA A 193 -6.59 11.63 -22.91
CA ALA A 193 -7.25 12.52 -21.99
C ALA A 193 -8.77 12.32 -21.90
N SER A 194 -9.29 12.36 -20.68
CA SER A 194 -10.65 12.84 -20.38
C SER A 194 -10.56 13.92 -19.31
N GLY A 195 -11.09 15.10 -19.62
CA GLY A 195 -10.80 16.34 -18.90
C GLY A 195 -11.46 16.47 -17.52
N GLY A 196 -10.79 17.24 -16.67
CA GLY A 196 -11.40 17.89 -15.50
C GLY A 196 -10.51 17.92 -14.26
N THR A 197 -9.92 16.79 -13.88
CA THR A 197 -9.20 16.63 -12.59
C THR A 197 -7.97 15.72 -12.66
N ASP A 198 -7.64 15.18 -13.84
CA ASP A 198 -6.67 14.09 -14.03
C ASP A 198 -5.22 14.54 -14.26
N SER A 199 -4.93 15.85 -14.26
CA SER A 199 -3.58 16.36 -14.53
C SER A 199 -2.66 16.27 -13.32
N VAL A 200 -3.19 16.44 -12.11
CA VAL A 200 -2.40 16.50 -10.86
C VAL A 200 -1.88 15.11 -10.46
N SER A 201 -2.64 14.04 -10.68
CA SER A 201 -2.20 12.68 -10.37
C SER A 201 -1.03 12.19 -11.22
N ARG A 202 -0.72 12.90 -12.31
CA ARG A 202 0.32 12.60 -13.30
C ARG A 202 1.54 13.51 -13.21
N GLU A 203 1.65 14.31 -12.16
CA GLU A 203 2.85 15.12 -11.92
C GLU A 203 4.08 14.23 -11.78
N MET A 204 5.12 14.62 -12.50
CA MET A 204 6.41 13.94 -12.52
C MET A 204 7.44 14.80 -11.79
N VAL A 205 8.54 14.19 -11.37
CA VAL A 205 9.67 14.88 -10.77
C VAL A 205 10.82 14.85 -11.75
N ALA A 206 11.32 16.03 -12.12
CA ALA A 206 12.55 16.20 -12.87
C ALA A 206 13.70 16.42 -11.91
N CYS A 207 14.87 15.86 -12.21
CA CYS A 207 16.06 16.09 -11.41
C CYS A 207 17.27 16.44 -12.24
N SER A 208 18.15 17.24 -11.65
CA SER A 208 19.48 17.51 -12.14
C SER A 208 20.52 16.95 -11.19
N ILE A 209 21.56 16.33 -11.74
CA ILE A 209 22.64 15.69 -11.01
C ILE A 209 23.93 16.48 -11.14
N SER A 210 24.65 16.67 -10.05
CA SER A 210 25.96 17.31 -10.04
C SER A 210 26.95 16.47 -9.25
N LEU A 211 28.24 16.57 -9.60
CA LEU A 211 29.32 15.95 -8.85
C LEU A 211 30.10 17.05 -8.15
N GLU A 212 30.02 17.06 -6.83
CA GLU A 212 30.72 18.01 -5.98
C GLU A 212 31.97 17.34 -5.40
N SER A 213 32.99 18.14 -5.14
CA SER A 213 34.23 17.65 -4.56
C SER A 213 34.84 18.66 -3.59
N SER A 214 35.20 18.18 -2.40
CA SER A 214 35.93 18.95 -1.41
C SER A 214 36.97 18.07 -0.73
N SER A 215 38.17 18.61 -0.51
CA SER A 215 39.25 17.93 0.24
C SER A 215 39.59 16.50 -0.24
N GLY A 216 39.42 16.21 -1.52
CA GLY A 216 39.68 14.89 -2.11
C GLY A 216 38.53 13.88 -2.00
N LEU A 217 37.44 14.24 -1.32
CA LEU A 217 36.19 13.49 -1.35
C LEU A 217 35.32 14.00 -2.50
N GLN A 218 34.57 13.08 -3.12
CA GLN A 218 33.57 13.38 -4.14
C GLN A 218 32.23 12.85 -3.69
N TRP A 219 31.14 13.56 -3.97
CA TRP A 219 29.79 13.10 -3.68
C TRP A 219 28.80 13.63 -4.72
N TRP A 220 27.65 12.96 -4.85
CA TRP A 220 26.62 13.35 -5.80
C TRP A 220 25.62 14.30 -5.12
N SER A 221 25.27 15.38 -5.80
CA SER A 221 24.10 16.19 -5.45
C SER A 221 23.01 15.93 -6.49
N LEU A 222 21.78 15.74 -6.01
CA LEU A 222 20.60 15.50 -6.83
C LEU A 222 19.53 16.51 -6.44
N SER A 223 19.34 17.54 -7.26
CA SER A 223 18.31 18.57 -7.08
C SER A 223 17.07 18.24 -7.90
N CYS A 224 15.88 18.25 -7.28
CA CYS A 224 14.65 17.77 -7.92
C CYS A 224 13.47 18.74 -7.78
N GLN A 225 12.71 18.90 -8.86
CA GLN A 225 11.51 19.73 -8.91
C GLN A 225 10.33 19.03 -9.57
N PRO A 226 9.10 19.19 -9.04
CA PRO A 226 7.90 18.67 -9.67
C PRO A 226 7.65 19.47 -10.95
N ILE A 227 7.31 18.74 -12.00
CA ILE A 227 6.96 19.28 -13.30
C ILE A 227 5.52 18.88 -13.62
N ALA A 228 4.79 19.81 -14.21
CA ALA A 228 3.45 19.55 -14.72
C ALA A 228 3.52 18.53 -15.88
N PRO A 229 2.45 17.74 -16.10
CA PRO A 229 2.43 16.73 -17.16
C PRO A 229 2.73 17.32 -18.56
N ASP A 230 2.34 18.57 -18.83
CA ASP A 230 2.61 19.24 -20.10
C ASP A 230 4.10 19.53 -20.32
N GLN A 231 4.84 19.76 -19.23
CA GLN A 231 6.28 20.02 -19.24
C GLN A 231 7.11 18.72 -19.22
N ALA A 232 6.48 17.57 -18.96
CA ALA A 232 7.14 16.26 -19.04
C ALA A 232 7.40 15.81 -20.49
N LYS A 233 6.87 16.53 -21.48
CA LYS A 233 7.16 16.29 -22.90
C LYS A 233 8.50 16.96 -23.28
N PRO A 234 9.34 16.35 -24.15
CA PRO A 234 10.60 16.97 -24.53
C PRO A 234 10.38 18.33 -25.22
N PRO A 235 11.29 19.30 -25.00
CA PRO A 235 11.19 20.61 -25.62
C PRO A 235 11.25 20.49 -27.15
N ASN A 236 10.31 21.17 -27.83
CA ASN A 236 10.24 21.15 -29.29
C ASN A 236 11.42 21.93 -29.88
N LYS A 237 12.03 21.47 -30.99
CA LYS A 237 13.26 22.03 -31.64
C LYS A 237 13.19 23.52 -32.07
N GLN A 238 12.11 24.25 -31.76
CA GLN A 238 11.93 25.67 -32.09
C GLN A 238 12.06 26.62 -30.88
N GLN A 239 12.20 26.10 -29.65
CA GLN A 239 12.20 26.93 -28.44
C GLN A 239 13.61 27.15 -27.87
N GLU A 240 14.59 27.33 -28.76
CA GLU A 240 16.00 27.55 -28.41
C GLU A 240 16.48 28.91 -28.92
N GLN A 241 15.76 29.98 -28.56
CA GLN A 241 16.23 31.36 -28.68
C GLN A 241 15.33 32.32 -27.89
N SER A 242 15.51 32.34 -26.58
CA SER A 242 15.25 33.52 -25.74
C SER A 242 15.89 33.31 -24.39
N GLY A 243 17.18 33.60 -24.30
CA GLY A 243 17.79 33.93 -23.02
C GLY A 243 17.28 35.29 -22.57
N SER A 244 16.64 35.35 -21.41
CA SER A 244 16.43 36.58 -20.66
C SER A 244 16.40 36.22 -19.18
N SER A 245 17.48 36.57 -18.50
CA SER A 245 17.58 36.67 -17.06
C SER A 245 16.43 37.52 -16.50
N THR A 246 15.61 36.91 -15.65
CA THR A 246 15.02 37.62 -14.51
C THR A 246 14.97 36.62 -13.36
N GLN A 247 15.82 36.87 -12.36
CA GLN A 247 15.48 36.55 -10.98
C GLN A 247 14.14 37.23 -10.66
N ASP A 248 13.40 36.61 -9.75
CA ASP A 248 12.10 37.01 -9.22
C ASP A 248 10.87 36.62 -10.05
N GLY A 249 9.99 35.85 -9.41
CA GLY A 249 8.62 35.60 -9.86
C GLY A 249 8.38 34.27 -10.56
N GLY A 250 8.88 33.16 -10.00
CA GLY A 250 8.39 31.83 -10.39
C GLY A 250 6.89 31.75 -10.13
N GLY A 251 6.09 31.62 -11.19
CA GLY A 251 4.65 31.43 -11.12
C GLY A 251 4.32 30.21 -10.27
N SER A 252 4.01 30.47 -9.01
CA SER A 252 3.59 29.46 -8.04
C SER A 252 2.18 29.02 -8.41
N LEU A 253 2.05 27.77 -8.86
CA LEU A 253 0.76 27.10 -8.89
C LEU A 253 0.25 26.98 -7.46
N PRO A 254 -1.02 27.32 -7.17
CA PRO A 254 -1.55 27.33 -5.81
C PRO A 254 -1.60 25.88 -5.28
N GLY A 255 -0.90 25.62 -4.17
CA GLY A 255 -0.89 24.32 -3.49
C GLY A 255 0.43 23.54 -3.55
N GLN A 256 1.54 24.18 -3.94
CA GLN A 256 2.86 23.52 -3.89
C GLN A 256 3.15 22.98 -2.49
N VAL A 257 3.30 21.67 -2.42
CA VAL A 257 3.74 20.93 -1.25
C VAL A 257 5.17 21.38 -0.93
N MET A 258 5.32 22.29 0.04
CA MET A 258 6.59 22.95 0.34
C MET A 258 7.45 22.10 1.26
N CYS A 259 8.64 21.75 0.78
CA CYS A 259 9.69 21.16 1.59
C CYS A 259 10.42 22.27 2.37
N PRO A 260 10.89 22.01 3.60
CA PRO A 260 11.65 22.98 4.37
C PRO A 260 12.93 23.41 3.64
N GLU A 261 13.39 24.63 3.90
CA GLU A 261 14.64 25.17 3.33
C GLU A 261 15.80 24.20 3.58
N GLY A 262 16.55 23.87 2.53
CA GLY A 262 17.65 22.88 2.58
C GLY A 262 17.29 21.45 2.15
N THR A 263 16.03 21.16 1.78
CA THR A 263 15.60 19.85 1.24
C THR A 263 15.19 19.93 -0.23
N GLN A 264 16.08 20.44 -1.08
CA GLN A 264 15.87 20.53 -2.54
C GLN A 264 16.11 19.20 -3.28
N GLY A 265 16.22 18.09 -2.54
CA GLY A 265 16.45 16.77 -3.09
C GLY A 265 15.18 16.12 -3.65
N PRO A 266 15.22 14.79 -3.87
CA PRO A 266 14.06 14.02 -4.27
C PRO A 266 12.90 14.22 -3.31
N ARG A 267 11.69 14.39 -3.86
CA ARG A 267 10.48 14.56 -3.08
C ARG A 267 9.39 13.62 -3.57
N ALA A 268 8.57 13.12 -2.65
CA ALA A 268 7.45 12.26 -2.97
C ALA A 268 6.31 12.49 -1.98
N VAL A 269 5.07 12.49 -2.47
CA VAL A 269 3.87 12.48 -1.64
C VAL A 269 3.43 11.03 -1.50
N VAL A 270 3.61 10.46 -0.31
CA VAL A 270 3.23 9.07 -0.03
C VAL A 270 1.89 9.05 0.68
N VAL A 271 0.93 8.36 0.06
CA VAL A 271 -0.39 8.10 0.61
C VAL A 271 -0.43 6.67 1.13
N LEU A 272 -0.68 6.53 2.41
CA LEU A 272 -0.84 5.24 3.07
C LEU A 272 -2.30 4.79 2.98
N GLU A 273 -2.55 3.69 2.27
CA GLU A 273 -3.87 3.08 2.27
C GLU A 273 -4.18 2.47 3.64
N ARG A 274 -5.45 2.57 4.06
CA ARG A 274 -5.90 1.94 5.31
C ARG A 274 -5.70 0.44 5.21
N VAL A 275 -4.88 -0.10 6.10
CA VAL A 275 -4.81 -1.53 6.33
C VAL A 275 -5.89 -1.87 7.36
N GLN A 276 -6.76 -2.84 7.04
CA GLN A 276 -7.79 -3.30 7.98
C GLN A 276 -7.15 -4.16 9.07
N SER A 277 -6.55 -3.50 10.06
CA SER A 277 -5.95 -4.14 11.22
C SER A 277 -7.04 -4.59 12.19
N GLY A 278 -7.19 -5.91 12.43
CA GLY A 278 -8.12 -6.44 13.43
C GLY A 278 -8.40 -7.93 13.28
N LEU A 279 -8.98 -8.58 14.29
CA LEU A 279 -9.30 -10.02 14.26
C LEU A 279 -10.24 -10.39 13.11
N LEU A 280 -11.22 -9.53 12.81
CA LEU A 280 -12.12 -9.71 11.67
C LEU A 280 -11.37 -9.52 10.35
N GLY A 281 -10.55 -8.47 10.21
CA GLY A 281 -9.74 -8.24 9.02
C GLY A 281 -8.78 -9.39 8.73
N ALA A 282 -8.08 -9.88 9.76
CA ALA A 282 -7.12 -10.98 9.67
C ALA A 282 -7.79 -12.34 9.39
N THR A 283 -8.98 -12.60 9.94
CA THR A 283 -9.73 -13.83 9.63
C THR A 283 -10.35 -13.79 8.25
N LEU A 284 -10.88 -12.65 7.79
CA LEU A 284 -11.34 -12.48 6.41
C LEU A 284 -10.18 -12.51 5.40
N SER A 285 -9.02 -11.93 5.71
CA SER A 285 -7.85 -11.96 4.82
C SER A 285 -7.22 -13.37 4.75
N SER A 286 -7.21 -14.11 5.87
CA SER A 286 -6.60 -15.46 5.93
C SER A 286 -7.53 -16.62 5.56
N PHE A 287 -8.81 -16.62 5.96
CA PHE A 287 -9.77 -17.69 5.67
C PHE A 287 -10.70 -17.35 4.49
N GLY A 288 -10.72 -16.10 4.06
CA GLY A 288 -11.59 -15.62 2.99
C GLY A 288 -13.07 -15.60 3.38
N ILE A 289 -13.86 -14.95 2.53
CA ILE A 289 -15.33 -14.96 2.61
C ILE A 289 -15.86 -16.41 2.55
N THR A 290 -15.17 -17.29 1.83
CA THR A 290 -15.50 -18.72 1.71
C THR A 290 -15.42 -19.47 3.04
N GLY A 291 -14.37 -19.24 3.84
CA GLY A 291 -14.24 -19.88 5.16
C GLY A 291 -15.31 -19.43 6.14
N LEU A 292 -15.65 -18.14 6.12
CA LEU A 292 -16.76 -17.59 6.92
C LEU A 292 -18.10 -18.21 6.49
N TYR A 293 -18.35 -18.34 5.19
CA TYR A 293 -19.56 -18.97 4.67
C TYR A 293 -19.69 -20.43 5.11
N ILE A 294 -18.64 -21.23 4.95
CA ILE A 294 -18.65 -22.65 5.32
C ILE A 294 -18.91 -22.81 6.83
N THR A 295 -18.25 -22.03 7.67
CA THR A 295 -18.41 -22.12 9.13
C THR A 295 -19.81 -21.70 9.59
N PHE A 296 -20.35 -20.61 9.04
CA PHE A 296 -21.70 -20.15 9.34
C PHE A 296 -22.77 -21.16 8.91
N VAL A 297 -22.71 -21.63 7.65
CA VAL A 297 -23.66 -22.62 7.11
C VAL A 297 -23.57 -23.93 7.88
N TYR A 298 -22.36 -24.40 8.20
CA TYR A 298 -22.16 -25.59 9.02
C TYR A 298 -22.75 -25.42 10.42
N GLY A 299 -22.56 -24.25 11.04
CA GLY A 299 -23.16 -23.92 12.34
C GLY A 299 -24.68 -24.02 12.33
N ILE A 300 -25.33 -23.43 11.33
CA ILE A 300 -26.79 -23.51 11.17
C ILE A 300 -27.23 -24.95 10.89
N ALA A 301 -26.56 -25.65 9.97
CA ALA A 301 -26.89 -27.04 9.65
C ALA A 301 -26.79 -27.95 10.88
N ARG A 302 -25.78 -27.74 11.73
CA ARG A 302 -25.62 -28.47 13.00
C ARG A 302 -26.75 -28.14 13.98
N LEU A 303 -27.15 -26.87 14.11
CA LEU A 303 -28.24 -26.46 14.99
C LEU A 303 -29.59 -27.05 14.54
N LEU A 304 -29.87 -27.01 13.24
CA LEU A 304 -31.07 -27.63 12.66
C LEU A 304 -31.07 -29.15 12.85
N ARG A 305 -29.90 -29.79 12.70
CA ARG A 305 -29.75 -31.22 12.98
C ARG A 305 -30.00 -31.55 14.45
N LEU A 306 -29.47 -30.76 15.38
CA LEU A 306 -29.72 -30.96 16.82
C LEU A 306 -31.21 -30.82 17.15
N SER A 307 -31.89 -29.83 16.55
CA SER A 307 -33.31 -29.58 16.78
C SER A 307 -34.20 -30.76 16.36
N THR A 308 -33.79 -31.54 15.37
CA THR A 308 -34.56 -32.68 14.84
C THR A 308 -34.07 -34.05 15.34
N SER A 309 -32.80 -34.18 15.75
CA SER A 309 -32.21 -35.48 16.13
C SER A 309 -32.71 -36.00 17.48
N ASP A 310 -33.05 -35.12 18.43
CA ASP A 310 -33.45 -35.52 19.78
C ASP A 310 -34.97 -35.75 19.94
N LEU A 311 -35.75 -35.65 18.85
CA LEU A 311 -37.21 -35.81 18.89
C LEU A 311 -37.63 -37.21 19.38
N ARG A 312 -36.92 -38.27 18.98
CA ARG A 312 -37.26 -39.65 19.37
C ARG A 312 -37.08 -39.89 20.87
N LEU A 313 -36.05 -39.28 21.47
CA LEU A 313 -35.74 -39.44 22.89
C LEU A 313 -36.81 -38.81 23.79
N LYS A 314 -37.53 -37.80 23.27
CA LYS A 314 -38.61 -37.09 23.97
C LYS A 314 -39.97 -37.76 23.86
N ILE A 315 -40.16 -38.72 22.94
CA ILE A 315 -41.46 -39.36 22.71
C ILE A 315 -42.09 -39.92 24.00
N PRO A 316 -41.38 -40.68 24.85
CA PRO A 316 -41.98 -41.29 26.03
C PRO A 316 -42.48 -40.30 27.09
N THR A 317 -41.96 -39.07 27.10
CA THR A 317 -42.28 -38.05 28.11
C THR A 317 -43.19 -36.95 27.57
N GLU A 318 -43.12 -36.62 26.27
CA GLU A 318 -43.95 -35.58 25.65
C GLU A 318 -45.27 -36.12 25.08
N ASN A 319 -45.30 -37.37 24.59
CA ASN A 319 -46.49 -37.95 23.94
C ASN A 319 -47.30 -38.86 24.88
N LEU A 320 -47.87 -38.28 25.93
CA LEU A 320 -48.67 -39.01 26.92
C LEU A 320 -50.18 -38.91 26.62
N PRO A 321 -50.97 -40.00 26.71
CA PRO A 321 -52.38 -40.00 26.29
C PRO A 321 -53.32 -39.21 27.22
N SER A 322 -53.00 -39.10 28.51
CA SER A 322 -53.68 -38.20 29.46
C SER A 322 -52.78 -37.88 30.66
N THR A 323 -52.66 -36.62 31.06
CA THR A 323 -51.73 -36.18 32.13
C THR A 323 -52.43 -35.81 33.44
N GLN A 324 -53.75 -35.95 33.52
CA GLN A 324 -54.57 -35.47 34.66
C GLN A 324 -54.06 -35.98 36.02
N ARG A 325 -53.75 -37.27 36.14
CA ARG A 325 -53.25 -37.85 37.41
C ARG A 325 -51.88 -37.31 37.83
N LEU A 326 -51.00 -37.07 36.85
CA LEU A 326 -49.69 -36.47 37.12
C LEU A 326 -49.84 -35.01 37.53
N VAL A 327 -50.77 -34.28 36.90
CA VAL A 327 -51.09 -32.90 37.28
C VAL A 327 -51.66 -32.83 38.70
N THR A 328 -52.57 -33.74 39.07
CA THR A 328 -53.08 -33.83 40.45
C THR A 328 -51.96 -34.13 41.44
N LEU A 329 -51.07 -35.08 41.15
CA LEU A 329 -49.91 -35.36 42.01
C LEU A 329 -49.01 -34.12 42.20
N CYS A 330 -48.74 -33.38 41.11
CA CYS A 330 -47.99 -32.12 41.19
C CYS A 330 -48.72 -31.04 42.00
N GLN A 331 -50.05 -31.00 41.94
CA GLN A 331 -50.88 -30.11 42.75
C GLN A 331 -50.86 -30.51 44.23
N ASP A 332 -50.92 -31.80 44.55
CA ASP A 332 -50.84 -32.30 45.92
C ASP A 332 -49.48 -31.97 46.56
N ILE A 333 -48.38 -32.11 45.80
CA ILE A 333 -47.04 -31.65 46.22
C ILE A 333 -47.06 -30.14 46.50
N TYR A 334 -47.68 -29.36 45.61
CA TYR A 334 -47.78 -27.90 45.79
C TYR A 334 -48.59 -27.52 47.05
N ILE A 335 -49.68 -28.23 47.33
CA ILE A 335 -50.53 -28.01 48.50
C ILE A 335 -49.79 -28.40 49.79
N ALA A 336 -49.13 -29.57 49.82
CA ALA A 336 -48.34 -30.02 50.97
C ALA A 336 -47.24 -29.01 51.34
N ARG A 337 -46.56 -28.46 50.33
CA ARG A 337 -45.57 -27.37 50.51
C ARG A 337 -46.22 -26.11 51.08
N ALA A 338 -47.39 -25.72 50.58
CA ALA A 338 -48.11 -24.53 51.06
C ALA A 338 -48.60 -24.66 52.51
N GLN A 339 -48.88 -25.89 52.96
CA GLN A 339 -49.30 -26.21 54.32
C GLN A 339 -48.11 -26.45 55.28
N GLY A 340 -46.89 -26.54 54.76
CA GLY A 340 -45.68 -26.81 55.54
C GLY A 340 -45.52 -28.27 55.97
N GLU A 341 -46.22 -29.20 55.31
CA GLU A 341 -46.17 -30.64 55.61
C GLU A 341 -45.03 -31.32 54.82
N LEU A 342 -43.79 -31.06 55.26
CA LEU A 342 -42.56 -31.44 54.53
C LEU A 342 -42.36 -32.95 54.36
N VAL A 343 -42.84 -33.77 55.30
CA VAL A 343 -42.74 -35.24 55.23
C VAL A 343 -43.62 -35.77 54.09
N LEU A 344 -44.86 -35.28 53.99
CA LEU A 344 -45.78 -35.63 52.91
C LEU A 344 -45.26 -35.13 51.55
N GLU A 345 -44.69 -33.93 51.50
CA GLU A 345 -44.05 -33.39 50.30
C GLU A 345 -42.93 -34.32 49.79
N GLU A 346 -42.06 -34.80 50.68
CA GLU A 346 -40.95 -35.69 50.34
C GLU A 346 -41.45 -37.04 49.79
N GLU A 347 -42.47 -37.64 50.42
CA GLU A 347 -43.07 -38.90 49.97
C GLU A 347 -43.71 -38.75 48.58
N LEU A 348 -44.49 -37.69 48.35
CA LEU A 348 -45.13 -37.41 47.07
C LEU A 348 -44.10 -37.11 45.97
N TYR A 349 -43.00 -36.41 46.30
CA TYR A 349 -41.92 -36.11 45.35
C TYR A 349 -41.11 -37.37 45.00
N ALA A 350 -40.83 -38.25 45.98
CA ALA A 350 -40.19 -39.54 45.74
C ALA A 350 -41.05 -40.43 44.82
N ALA A 351 -42.38 -40.43 45.03
CA ALA A 351 -43.33 -41.09 44.15
C ALA A 351 -43.24 -40.54 42.72
N LEU A 352 -43.21 -39.22 42.53
CA LEU A 352 -43.06 -38.58 41.22
C LEU A 352 -41.77 -39.03 40.49
N ILE A 353 -40.62 -39.03 41.18
CA ILE A 353 -39.35 -39.49 40.60
C ILE A 353 -39.43 -40.96 40.19
N SER A 354 -40.02 -41.82 41.04
CA SER A 354 -40.15 -43.25 40.74
C SER A 354 -40.96 -43.51 39.46
N VAL A 355 -41.98 -42.69 39.21
CA VAL A 355 -42.80 -42.72 38.00
C VAL A 355 -41.98 -42.32 36.76
N TYR A 356 -41.24 -41.21 36.83
CA TYR A 356 -40.40 -40.75 35.70
C TYR A 356 -39.20 -41.66 35.42
N ARG A 357 -38.75 -42.46 36.40
CA ARG A 357 -37.66 -43.43 36.24
C ARG A 357 -38.10 -44.69 35.48
N SER A 358 -39.40 -45.00 35.43
CA SER A 358 -39.93 -46.20 34.75
C SER A 358 -40.98 -45.82 33.68
N PRO A 359 -40.65 -45.93 32.38
CA PRO A 359 -41.59 -45.56 31.31
C PRO A 359 -42.85 -46.43 31.30
N ALA A 360 -42.78 -47.66 31.81
CA ALA A 360 -43.94 -48.54 31.95
C ALA A 360 -44.95 -48.01 32.98
N VAL A 361 -44.46 -47.53 34.13
CA VAL A 361 -45.32 -46.96 35.19
C VAL A 361 -45.92 -45.63 34.73
N LEU A 362 -45.11 -44.79 34.08
CA LEU A 362 -45.56 -43.52 33.49
C LEU A 362 -46.70 -43.74 32.47
N TYR A 363 -46.59 -44.76 31.62
CA TYR A 363 -47.63 -45.09 30.65
C TYR A 363 -48.92 -45.60 31.32
N GLU A 364 -48.83 -46.51 32.30
CA GLU A 364 -50.00 -47.01 33.03
C GLU A 364 -50.75 -45.89 33.78
N LEU A 365 -50.02 -44.94 34.36
CA LEU A 365 -50.61 -43.77 35.03
C LEU A 365 -51.27 -42.78 34.07
N THR A 366 -50.81 -42.72 32.82
CA THR A 366 -51.32 -41.78 31.81
C THR A 366 -52.33 -42.41 30.85
N ARG A 367 -52.56 -43.73 30.91
CA ARG A 367 -53.54 -44.44 30.09
C ARG A 367 -54.96 -43.92 30.37
N LYS A 368 -55.72 -43.64 29.30
CA LYS A 368 -57.14 -43.29 29.39
C LYS A 368 -57.91 -44.43 30.06
N GLN A 369 -58.58 -44.15 31.18
CA GLN A 369 -59.53 -45.10 31.73
C GLN A 369 -60.79 -45.10 30.86
N LYS A 370 -61.15 -46.27 30.35
CA LYS A 370 -62.39 -46.47 29.62
C LYS A 370 -63.53 -46.35 30.65
N GLN A 371 -64.27 -45.24 30.62
CA GLN A 371 -65.52 -45.14 31.36
C GLN A 371 -66.50 -46.12 30.69
N SER A 372 -66.83 -47.18 31.42
CA SER A 372 -67.95 -48.09 31.13
C SER A 372 -69.24 -47.50 31.66
#